data_AF-A0A2T1E0C9-F1
#
_entry.id   AF-A0A2T1E0C9-F1
#
_cell.length_a   1.000
_cell.length_b   1.000
_cell.length_c   1.000
_cell.angle_alpha   90.00
_cell.angle_beta   90.00
_cell.angle_gamma   90.00
#
_symmetry.space_group_name_H-M   'P 1'
#
loop_
_entity.id
_entity.type
_entity.pdbx_description
1 polymer ?
#
loop_
_entity_poly.entity_id
_entity_poly.type
_entity_poly.pdbx_seq_one_letter_code
_entity_poly.pdbx_strand_id
1 'polypeptide(L)'
;MLEVTVQPHQVEVLLQPETAQVTTQPQQFATAITTQSSAAIVPPQALQVTPQLQTAAVIETAKQGPAGPPGPGGASSPGEQAFTGQTLVTVDHNRGYHPLVTLSNLTGSEIEGAIEHPSLNRFTVLFNVPQSGLVTYF
;
A
#
# COMPACT_ATOMS: atom_id res chain seq x y z
N MET A 1 -7.12 -30.55 71.62
CA MET A 1 -7.37 -29.80 70.37
C MET A 1 -6.70 -28.45 70.51
N LEU A 2 -5.56 -28.26 69.85
CA LEU A 2 -4.90 -26.97 69.66
C LEU A 2 -4.42 -26.97 68.20
N GLU A 3 -5.03 -26.12 67.37
CA GLU A 3 -4.55 -25.83 66.02
C GLU A 3 -3.35 -24.88 66.11
N VAL A 4 -2.24 -25.28 65.49
CA VAL A 4 -1.09 -24.41 65.28
C VAL A 4 -0.98 -24.18 63.78
N THR A 5 -1.52 -23.04 63.36
CA THR A 5 -1.40 -22.48 62.02
C THR A 5 -0.01 -21.87 61.85
N VAL A 6 0.77 -22.36 60.89
CA VAL A 6 2.00 -21.68 60.45
C VAL A 6 2.05 -21.65 58.92
N GLN A 7 2.24 -20.44 58.39
CA GLN A 7 2.08 -20.02 56.99
C GLN A 7 3.06 -20.69 56.02
N PRO A 8 2.64 -21.00 54.77
CA PRO A 8 3.58 -21.30 53.71
C PRO A 8 4.34 -20.01 53.34
N HIS A 9 5.67 -20.11 53.35
CA HIS A 9 6.55 -19.05 52.86
C HIS A 9 6.17 -18.70 51.42
N GLN A 10 6.08 -17.40 51.14
CA GLN A 10 5.94 -16.89 49.78
C GLN A 10 7.12 -17.38 48.94
N VAL A 11 6.83 -18.12 47.87
CA VAL A 11 7.77 -18.31 46.75
C VAL A 11 7.14 -17.61 45.56
N GLU A 12 7.83 -16.56 45.13
CA GLU A 12 7.50 -15.68 44.04
C GLU A 12 7.26 -16.47 42.74
N VAL A 13 6.04 -16.37 42.21
CA VAL A 13 5.66 -16.94 40.93
C VAL A 13 6.13 -16.00 39.82
N LEU A 14 7.33 -16.24 39.30
CA LEU A 14 7.75 -15.67 38.02
C LEU A 14 7.50 -16.72 36.93
N LEU A 15 6.29 -16.72 36.37
CA LEU A 15 5.97 -17.46 35.14
C LEU A 15 6.78 -16.85 33.99
N GLN A 16 7.97 -17.39 33.75
CA GLN A 16 8.76 -17.11 32.55
C GLN A 16 8.17 -17.92 31.39
N PRO A 17 7.70 -17.30 30.30
CA PRO A 17 7.20 -18.04 29.16
C PRO A 17 8.36 -18.73 28.40
N GLU A 18 8.36 -20.05 28.47
CA GLU A 18 8.53 -20.95 27.33
C GLU A 18 9.75 -20.71 26.43
N THR A 19 10.85 -21.41 26.72
CA THR A 19 11.89 -21.73 25.74
C THR A 19 11.33 -22.67 24.66
N ALA A 20 10.60 -22.12 23.69
CA ALA A 20 10.39 -22.74 22.40
C ALA A 20 11.59 -22.41 21.50
N GLN A 21 12.61 -23.28 21.53
CA GLN A 21 13.66 -23.28 20.51
C GLN A 21 13.03 -23.75 19.19
N VAL A 22 12.53 -22.82 18.37
CA VAL A 22 12.14 -23.10 16.98
C VAL A 22 13.42 -23.15 16.15
N THR A 23 13.98 -24.36 16.00
CA THR A 23 14.96 -24.65 14.95
C THR A 23 14.25 -24.57 13.60
N THR A 24 14.54 -23.54 12.83
CA THR A 24 14.21 -23.48 11.41
C THR A 24 15.26 -24.28 10.64
N GLN A 25 14.97 -25.56 10.42
CA GLN A 25 15.66 -26.39 9.44
C GLN A 25 15.34 -25.84 8.04
N PRO A 26 16.32 -25.45 7.19
CA PRO A 26 16.04 -25.16 5.79
C PRO A 26 15.61 -26.47 5.12
N GLN A 27 14.39 -26.47 4.61
CA GLN A 27 13.81 -27.56 3.84
C GLN A 27 14.68 -27.85 2.61
N GLN A 28 15.25 -29.06 2.56
CA GLN A 28 15.82 -29.62 1.35
C GLN A 28 14.68 -30.17 0.48
N PHE A 29 14.38 -29.49 -0.63
CA PHE A 29 13.69 -30.11 -1.76
C PHE A 29 14.59 -29.98 -2.99
N ALA A 30 15.47 -30.97 -3.16
CA ALA A 30 16.20 -31.16 -4.40
C ALA A 30 15.42 -32.14 -5.27
N THR A 31 14.76 -31.64 -6.31
CA THR A 31 14.38 -32.45 -7.47
C THR A 31 14.87 -31.74 -8.72
N ALA A 32 16.07 -32.10 -9.17
CA ALA A 32 16.61 -31.65 -10.43
C ALA A 32 15.87 -32.37 -11.57
N ILE A 33 15.05 -31.64 -12.34
CA ILE A 33 14.62 -32.06 -13.67
C ILE A 33 15.59 -31.46 -14.69
N THR A 34 16.55 -32.30 -15.12
CA THR A 34 17.46 -32.01 -16.22
C THR A 34 16.69 -32.06 -17.54
N THR A 35 16.39 -30.90 -18.12
CA THR A 35 16.05 -30.79 -19.53
C THR A 35 17.24 -30.17 -20.25
N GLN A 36 17.99 -30.99 -20.99
CA GLN A 36 19.03 -30.54 -21.91
C GLN A 36 18.35 -29.84 -23.09
N SER A 37 18.30 -28.50 -23.07
CA SER A 37 17.97 -27.71 -24.25
C SER A 37 19.26 -27.39 -25.00
N SER A 38 19.42 -28.03 -26.15
CA SER A 38 20.53 -27.81 -27.08
C SER A 38 20.43 -26.40 -27.68
N ALA A 39 21.20 -25.46 -27.14
CA ALA A 39 21.28 -24.11 -27.69
C ALA A 39 22.14 -24.12 -28.97
N ALA A 40 21.51 -23.94 -30.12
CA ALA A 40 22.20 -23.58 -31.36
C ALA A 40 22.80 -22.17 -31.19
N ILE A 41 24.13 -22.07 -31.33
CA ILE A 41 24.85 -20.79 -31.32
C ILE A 41 24.58 -20.12 -32.67
N VAL A 42 23.70 -19.12 -32.68
CA VAL A 42 23.50 -18.22 -33.82
C VAL A 42 24.45 -17.02 -33.61
N PRO A 43 25.38 -16.72 -34.54
CA PRO A 43 26.23 -15.54 -34.39
C PRO A 43 25.38 -14.25 -34.47
N PRO A 44 25.70 -13.19 -33.71
CA PRO A 44 24.99 -11.94 -33.79
C PRO A 44 25.27 -11.29 -35.15
N GLN A 45 24.27 -11.28 -36.04
CA GLN A 45 24.31 -10.45 -37.23
C GLN A 45 24.15 -8.99 -36.78
N ALA A 46 25.11 -8.14 -37.11
CA ALA A 46 25.01 -6.70 -36.90
C ALA A 46 23.87 -6.15 -37.78
N LEU A 47 22.74 -5.78 -37.18
CA LEU A 47 21.74 -4.96 -37.88
C LEU A 47 22.33 -3.57 -38.10
N GLN A 48 22.74 -3.28 -39.33
CA GLN A 48 23.01 -1.91 -39.75
C GLN A 48 21.67 -1.18 -39.91
N VAL A 49 21.29 -0.40 -38.89
CA VAL A 49 20.14 0.50 -38.96
C VAL A 49 20.59 1.79 -39.64
N THR A 50 20.26 1.95 -40.92
CA THR A 50 20.47 3.20 -41.64
C THR A 50 19.33 4.17 -41.26
N PRO A 51 19.60 5.30 -40.59
CA PRO A 51 18.55 6.27 -40.31
C PRO A 51 18.10 6.95 -41.60
N GLN A 52 16.85 6.74 -42.00
CA GLN A 52 16.24 7.54 -43.07
C GLN A 52 15.79 8.88 -42.50
N LEU A 53 16.35 9.99 -43.00
CA LEU A 53 15.87 11.32 -42.65
C LEU A 53 14.44 11.49 -43.17
N GLN A 54 13.48 11.52 -42.25
CA GLN A 54 12.11 11.91 -42.54
C GLN A 54 12.02 13.43 -42.48
N THR A 55 11.79 14.06 -43.63
CA THR A 55 11.56 15.50 -43.72
C THR A 55 10.19 15.82 -43.12
N ALA A 56 10.16 16.33 -41.89
CA ALA A 56 8.93 16.73 -41.23
C ALA A 56 8.36 18.00 -41.87
N ALA A 57 7.08 17.97 -42.26
CA ALA A 57 6.36 19.17 -42.68
C ALA A 57 6.12 20.07 -41.45
N VAL A 58 6.56 21.33 -41.53
CA VAL A 58 6.31 22.34 -40.50
C VAL A 58 4.87 22.84 -40.68
N ILE A 59 3.96 22.42 -39.81
CA ILE A 59 2.61 22.96 -39.75
C ILE A 59 2.67 24.22 -38.87
N GLU A 60 2.61 25.41 -39.48
CA GLU A 60 2.51 26.67 -38.74
C GLU A 60 1.20 26.69 -37.96
N THR A 61 1.31 26.62 -36.64
CA THR A 61 0.16 26.60 -35.73
C THR A 61 -0.34 28.03 -35.56
N ALA A 62 -1.58 28.30 -35.98
CA ALA A 62 -2.23 29.57 -35.69
C ALA A 62 -2.27 29.83 -34.17
N LYS A 63 -2.12 31.09 -33.75
CA LYS A 63 -2.12 31.46 -32.32
C LYS A 63 -3.44 31.03 -31.67
N GLN A 64 -3.35 30.23 -30.60
CA GLN A 64 -4.51 29.87 -29.77
C GLN A 64 -5.14 31.15 -29.22
N GLY A 65 -6.48 31.25 -29.27
CA GLY A 65 -7.22 32.35 -28.63
C GLY A 65 -7.01 32.37 -27.12
N PRO A 66 -7.41 33.46 -26.42
CA PRO A 66 -7.34 33.52 -24.97
C PRO A 66 -8.14 32.36 -24.34
N ALA A 67 -7.68 31.87 -23.18
CA ALA A 67 -8.45 30.91 -22.40
C ALA A 67 -9.83 31.49 -22.06
N GLY A 68 -10.88 30.66 -22.13
CA GLY A 68 -12.21 31.05 -21.67
C GLY A 68 -12.22 31.39 -20.17
N PRO A 69 -13.26 32.09 -19.67
CA PRO A 69 -13.40 32.32 -18.23
C PRO A 69 -13.42 30.98 -17.47
N PRO A 70 -12.90 30.92 -16.23
CA PRO A 70 -13.06 29.76 -15.38
C PRO A 70 -14.53 29.34 -15.32
N GLY A 71 -14.80 28.04 -15.48
CA GLY A 71 -16.14 27.51 -15.26
C GLY A 71 -16.61 27.81 -13.83
N PRO A 72 -17.92 27.88 -13.57
CA PRO A 72 -18.44 27.96 -12.21
C PRO A 72 -17.85 26.82 -11.38
N GLY A 73 -17.36 27.11 -10.17
CA GLY A 73 -16.79 26.11 -9.28
C GLY A 73 -17.80 24.99 -9.05
N GLY A 74 -17.51 23.79 -9.58
CA GLY A 74 -18.34 22.62 -9.35
C GLY A 74 -18.19 22.20 -7.89
N ALA A 75 -19.30 22.10 -7.17
CA ALA A 75 -19.30 21.44 -5.87
C ALA A 75 -18.89 19.98 -6.08
N SER A 76 -17.69 19.61 -5.63
CA SER A 76 -17.28 18.21 -5.60
C SER A 76 -18.06 17.50 -4.50
N SER A 77 -18.88 16.51 -4.87
CA SER A 77 -19.50 15.64 -3.86
C SER A 77 -18.41 14.95 -3.04
N PRO A 78 -18.66 14.62 -1.76
CA PRO A 78 -17.72 13.84 -0.97
C PRO A 78 -17.53 12.47 -1.63
N GLY A 79 -16.32 11.94 -1.61
CA GLY A 79 -16.08 10.54 -1.94
C GLY A 79 -16.03 9.70 -0.66
N GLU A 80 -16.37 8.42 -0.80
CA GLU A 80 -16.45 7.48 0.32
C GLU A 80 -15.80 6.14 -0.04
N GLN A 81 -15.05 5.54 0.89
CA GLN A 81 -14.46 4.21 0.73
C GLN A 81 -14.54 3.42 2.04
N ALA A 82 -15.24 2.29 2.01
CA ALA A 82 -15.29 1.37 3.13
C ALA A 82 -14.03 0.50 3.19
N PHE A 83 -13.65 0.08 4.41
CA PHE A 83 -12.53 -0.83 4.65
C PHE A 83 -12.83 -1.77 5.82
N THR A 84 -12.13 -2.90 5.88
CA THR A 84 -12.39 -3.96 6.89
C THR A 84 -11.11 -4.66 7.29
N GLY A 85 -10.79 -4.64 8.58
CA GLY A 85 -9.64 -5.33 9.16
C GLY A 85 -8.29 -4.90 8.58
N GLN A 86 -8.13 -3.63 8.20
CA GLN A 86 -6.93 -3.12 7.54
C GLN A 86 -6.12 -2.22 8.47
N THR A 87 -4.79 -2.34 8.42
CA THR A 87 -3.86 -1.38 9.03
C THR A 87 -3.42 -0.30 8.06
N LEU A 88 -3.55 -0.52 6.75
CA LEU A 88 -3.20 0.43 5.70
C LEU A 88 -4.34 0.49 4.69
N VAL A 89 -4.91 1.67 4.48
CA VAL A 89 -5.96 1.93 3.48
C VAL A 89 -5.41 2.89 2.44
N THR A 90 -5.49 2.52 1.16
CA THR A 90 -5.11 3.41 0.04
C THR A 90 -6.38 3.88 -0.68
N VAL A 91 -6.46 5.18 -0.95
CA VAL A 91 -7.60 5.79 -1.65
C VAL A 91 -7.08 6.57 -2.85
N ASP A 92 -7.51 6.15 -4.05
CA ASP A 92 -7.31 6.87 -5.31
C ASP A 92 -8.56 7.69 -5.62
N HIS A 93 -8.43 9.02 -5.67
CA HIS A 93 -9.58 9.93 -5.83
C HIS A 93 -9.54 10.78 -7.11
N ASN A 94 -8.37 10.89 -7.77
CA ASN A 94 -8.21 11.58 -9.07
C ASN A 94 -8.75 13.03 -9.11
N ARG A 95 -8.60 13.80 -8.01
CA ARG A 95 -9.14 15.17 -7.91
C ARG A 95 -8.11 16.29 -8.13
N GLY A 96 -6.82 15.97 -8.14
CA GLY A 96 -5.74 16.93 -8.38
C GLY A 96 -5.40 17.83 -7.20
N TYR A 97 -5.80 17.47 -5.98
CA TYR A 97 -5.48 18.19 -4.73
C TYR A 97 -5.46 17.24 -3.53
N HIS A 98 -4.92 17.66 -2.40
CA HIS A 98 -4.97 16.89 -1.15
C HIS A 98 -6.31 17.13 -0.44
N PRO A 99 -7.19 16.12 -0.35
CA PRO A 99 -8.53 16.30 0.20
C PRO A 99 -8.51 16.45 1.72
N LEU A 100 -9.59 17.02 2.28
CA LEU A 100 -9.88 16.83 3.70
C LEU A 100 -10.38 15.39 3.89
N VAL A 101 -9.86 14.68 4.89
CA VAL A 101 -10.21 13.28 5.16
C VAL A 101 -10.84 13.16 6.55
N THR A 102 -11.96 12.44 6.63
CA THR A 102 -12.61 12.05 7.88
C THR A 102 -12.72 10.53 7.92
N LEU A 103 -12.43 9.93 9.07
CA LEU A 103 -12.47 8.49 9.26
C LEU A 103 -13.55 8.17 10.29
N SER A 104 -14.43 7.23 9.98
CA SER A 104 -15.41 6.73 10.95
C SER A 104 -15.36 5.20 11.05
N ASN A 105 -15.59 4.66 12.23
CA ASN A 105 -15.72 3.22 12.42
C ASN A 105 -17.14 2.73 12.04
N LEU A 106 -17.39 1.43 12.19
CA LEU A 106 -18.71 0.83 11.91
C LEU A 106 -19.84 1.34 12.82
N THR A 107 -19.53 1.98 13.95
CA THR A 107 -20.52 2.60 14.85
C THR A 107 -20.74 4.08 14.55
N GLY A 108 -20.10 4.62 13.51
CA GLY A 108 -20.19 6.04 13.12
C GLY A 108 -19.36 6.99 13.99
N SER A 109 -18.51 6.47 14.89
CA SER A 109 -17.59 7.29 15.68
C SER A 109 -16.35 7.61 14.89
N GLU A 110 -15.84 8.84 15.05
CA GLU A 110 -14.57 9.23 14.44
C GLU A 110 -13.42 8.39 15.02
N ILE A 111 -12.47 8.03 14.16
CA ILE A 111 -11.26 7.28 14.53
C ILE A 111 -10.02 7.97 13.98
N GLU A 112 -8.89 7.77 14.64
CA GLU A 112 -7.63 8.39 14.25
C GLU A 112 -6.77 7.43 13.41
N GLY A 113 -6.03 8.00 12.46
CA GLY A 113 -5.04 7.31 11.65
C GLY A 113 -4.04 8.32 11.09
N ALA A 114 -2.81 7.88 10.82
CA ALA A 114 -1.81 8.72 10.17
C ALA A 114 -2.12 8.80 8.68
N ILE A 115 -2.25 10.01 8.14
CA ILE A 115 -2.59 10.25 6.74
C ILE A 115 -1.35 10.75 5.99
N GLU A 116 -1.00 10.07 4.91
CA GLU A 116 0.06 10.48 3.99
C GLU A 116 -0.50 10.71 2.59
N HIS A 117 0.06 11.67 1.88
CA HIS A 117 -0.37 12.04 0.53
C HIS A 117 0.75 11.78 -0.49
N PRO A 118 0.95 10.54 -0.95
CA PRO A 118 1.98 10.22 -1.93
C PRO A 118 1.79 10.91 -3.28
N SER A 119 0.59 11.41 -3.61
CA SER A 119 0.35 12.26 -4.78
C SER A 119 -0.88 13.18 -4.60
N LEU A 120 -1.14 14.07 -5.56
CA LEU A 120 -2.36 14.90 -5.61
C LEU A 120 -3.64 14.10 -5.92
N ASN A 121 -3.53 12.82 -6.25
CA ASN A 121 -4.65 11.97 -6.62
C ASN A 121 -4.80 10.73 -5.73
N ARG A 122 -3.94 10.60 -4.71
CA ARG A 122 -3.86 9.44 -3.82
C ARG A 122 -3.46 9.86 -2.42
N PHE A 123 -4.16 9.32 -1.43
CA PHE A 123 -3.72 9.32 -0.04
C PHE A 123 -3.74 7.91 0.56
N THR A 124 -3.01 7.74 1.65
CA THR A 124 -2.96 6.51 2.45
C THR A 124 -3.24 6.81 3.90
N VAL A 125 -3.97 5.92 4.56
CA VAL A 125 -4.29 5.98 6.00
C VAL A 125 -3.64 4.79 6.69
N LEU A 126 -2.80 5.04 7.69
CA LEU A 126 -2.13 4.04 8.50
C LEU A 126 -2.71 4.00 9.92
N PHE A 127 -3.06 2.81 10.38
CA PHE A 127 -3.54 2.50 11.72
C PHE A 127 -2.52 1.64 12.48
N ASN A 128 -2.46 1.81 13.80
CA ASN A 128 -1.59 1.01 14.67
C ASN A 128 -2.11 -0.41 14.93
N VAL A 129 -3.40 -0.66 14.69
CA VAL A 129 -4.06 -1.97 14.76
C VAL A 129 -5.05 -2.11 13.59
N PRO A 130 -5.45 -3.33 13.18
CA PRO A 130 -6.46 -3.50 12.13
C PRO A 130 -7.79 -2.81 12.48
N GLN A 131 -8.29 -1.96 11.58
CA GLN A 131 -9.53 -1.21 11.73
C GLN A 131 -10.54 -1.54 10.63
N SER A 132 -11.82 -1.28 10.89
CA SER A 132 -12.93 -1.37 9.93
C SER A 132 -13.78 -0.12 10.02
N GLY A 133 -14.23 0.40 8.87
CA GLY A 133 -14.91 1.68 8.84
C GLY A 133 -15.11 2.27 7.45
N LEU A 134 -15.29 3.58 7.43
CA LEU A 134 -15.48 4.41 6.25
C LEU A 134 -14.47 5.56 6.23
N VAL A 135 -13.89 5.81 5.07
CA VAL A 135 -13.11 7.02 4.76
C VAL A 135 -14.00 7.94 3.95
N THR A 136 -14.23 9.17 4.41
CA THR A 136 -14.92 10.23 3.67
C THR A 136 -13.91 11.31 3.28
N TYR A 137 -13.95 11.79 2.03
CA TYR A 137 -13.00 12.78 1.53
C TYR A 137 -13.66 13.85 0.64
N PHE A 138 -13.20 15.09 0.75
CA PHE A 138 -13.82 16.27 0.10
C PHE A 138 -12.83 16.96 -0.82
#